data_AF-A0A954HGH5-F1
#
_entry.id   AF-A0A954HGH5-F1
#
_cell.length_a   1.000
_cell.length_b   1.000
_cell.length_c   1.000
_cell.angle_alpha   90.00
_cell.angle_beta   90.00
_cell.angle_gamma   90.00
#
_symmetry.space_group_name_H-M   'P 1'
#
loop_
_entity.id
_entity.type
_entity.pdbx_description
1 polymer ?
#
loop_
_entity_poly.entity_id
_entity_poly.type
_entity_poly.pdbx_seq_one_letter_code
_entity_poly.pdbx_strand_id
1 'polypeptide(L)'
;IPQPLADSGLQIATAIAAVLAFLSLGGWALTQLTALRTSPKQSALALYLVSHHLIFLAGYFFIANIDHGWLVINIWHNAQYILFVWWFNAKKFDKGVSTKQYFLSWLSQKSMLNIACYFGFTLVLSTAVYLAIILLMGMPPLAAIPAASIVTFQAINFHHYIVDGLIWKVRKKKIQTAMGLAAEVAH
;
A
#
# COMPACT_ATOMS: atom_id res chain seq x y z
N ILE A 1 15.36 0.38 40.39
CA ILE A 1 16.43 -0.41 39.73
C ILE A 1 17.59 0.54 39.49
N PRO A 2 18.84 0.19 39.83
CA PRO A 2 19.99 1.03 39.51
C PRO A 2 20.03 1.25 37.98
N GLN A 3 20.13 2.49 37.53
CA GLN A 3 20.23 2.87 36.10
C GLN A 3 21.15 1.93 35.27
N PRO A 4 22.38 1.59 35.71
CA PRO A 4 23.26 0.71 34.92
C PRO A 4 22.73 -0.72 34.75
N LEU A 5 21.93 -1.22 35.69
CA LEU A 5 21.31 -2.56 35.61
C LEU A 5 20.12 -2.56 34.63
N ALA A 6 19.37 -1.46 34.58
CA ALA A 6 18.29 -1.27 33.62
C ALA A 6 18.83 -1.14 32.19
N ASP A 7 19.96 -0.44 32.01
CA ASP A 7 20.64 -0.30 30.71
C ASP A 7 21.19 -1.63 30.20
N SER A 8 21.74 -2.45 31.10
CA SER A 8 22.24 -3.80 30.78
C SER A 8 21.12 -4.74 30.34
N GLY A 9 19.97 -4.72 31.04
CA GLY A 9 18.80 -5.51 30.67
C GLY A 9 18.22 -5.11 29.32
N LEU A 10 18.14 -3.81 29.04
CA LEU A 10 17.66 -3.28 27.75
C LEU A 10 18.60 -3.66 26.59
N GLN A 11 19.91 -3.60 26.79
CA GLN A 11 20.90 -4.00 25.78
C GLN A 11 20.80 -5.49 25.44
N ILE A 12 20.70 -6.36 26.46
CA ILE A 12 20.54 -7.80 26.26
C ILE A 12 19.22 -8.10 25.51
N ALA A 13 18.11 -7.48 25.92
CA ALA A 13 16.83 -7.65 25.25
C ALA A 13 16.89 -7.21 23.78
N THR A 14 17.56 -6.09 23.50
CA THR A 14 17.75 -5.58 22.13
C THR A 14 18.60 -6.54 21.30
N ALA A 15 19.67 -7.09 21.86
CA ALA A 15 20.53 -8.06 21.16
C ALA A 15 19.78 -9.35 20.83
N ILE A 16 19.00 -9.88 21.79
CA ILE A 16 18.16 -11.08 21.56
C ILE A 16 17.13 -10.79 20.47
N ALA A 17 16.43 -9.66 20.53
CA ALA A 17 15.45 -9.27 19.52
C ALA A 17 16.09 -9.14 18.13
N ALA A 18 17.29 -8.56 18.03
CA ALA A 18 18.03 -8.45 16.79
C ALA A 18 18.38 -9.84 16.21
N VAL A 19 18.93 -10.74 17.02
CA VAL A 19 19.27 -12.10 16.59
C VAL A 19 18.03 -12.85 16.09
N LEU A 20 16.93 -12.81 16.86
CA LEU A 20 15.67 -13.45 16.47
C LEU A 20 15.11 -12.85 15.17
N ALA A 21 15.20 -11.54 14.99
CA ALA A 21 14.78 -10.88 13.75
C ALA A 21 15.62 -11.34 12.55
N PHE A 22 16.96 -11.41 12.68
CA PHE A 22 17.83 -11.89 11.61
C PHE A 22 17.62 -13.36 11.27
N LEU A 23 17.44 -14.23 12.28
CA LEU A 23 17.12 -15.64 12.06
C LEU A 23 15.77 -15.81 11.35
N SER A 24 14.75 -15.05 11.76
CA SER A 24 13.43 -15.08 11.14
C SER A 24 13.48 -14.59 9.69
N LEU A 25 14.22 -13.50 9.44
CA LEU A 25 14.41 -12.96 8.09
C LEU A 25 15.19 -13.93 7.20
N GLY A 26 16.26 -14.55 7.72
CA GLY A 26 17.05 -15.54 7.00
C GLY A 26 16.25 -16.80 6.66
N GLY A 27 15.51 -17.34 7.63
CA GLY A 27 14.60 -18.47 7.42
C GLY A 27 13.54 -18.15 6.37
N TRP A 28 12.91 -16.97 6.47
CA TRP A 28 11.95 -16.50 5.47
C TRP A 28 12.58 -16.36 4.08
N ALA A 29 13.77 -15.75 3.97
CA ALA A 29 14.45 -15.57 2.68
C ALA A 29 14.71 -16.90 1.97
N LEU A 30 15.10 -17.94 2.70
CA LEU A 30 15.27 -19.29 2.16
C LEU A 30 13.96 -19.86 1.58
N THR A 31 12.83 -19.64 2.26
CA THR A 31 11.51 -20.05 1.74
C THR A 31 11.10 -19.27 0.49
N GLN A 32 11.54 -18.02 0.35
CA GLN A 32 11.25 -17.24 -0.85
C GLN A 32 12.11 -17.66 -2.06
N LEU A 33 13.36 -18.07 -1.83
CA LEU A 33 14.23 -18.57 -2.90
C LEU A 33 13.66 -19.83 -3.56
N THR A 34 13.04 -20.71 -2.78
CA THR A 34 12.33 -21.88 -3.32
C THR A 34 11.05 -21.45 -4.03
N ALA A 35 10.26 -20.56 -3.43
CA ALA A 35 9.01 -20.04 -4.00
C ALA A 35 9.18 -19.38 -5.37
N LEU A 36 10.30 -18.69 -5.60
CA LEU A 36 10.64 -18.07 -6.89
C LEU A 36 10.75 -19.08 -8.04
N ARG A 37 11.02 -20.36 -7.74
CA ARG A 37 11.23 -21.43 -8.71
C ARG A 37 10.00 -22.33 -8.91
N THR A 38 8.97 -22.20 -8.08
CA THR A 38 7.85 -23.16 -8.05
C THR A 38 6.67 -22.75 -8.92
N SER A 39 6.24 -21.48 -8.89
CA SER A 39 5.13 -21.02 -9.74
C SER A 39 5.11 -19.50 -9.92
N PRO A 40 4.57 -18.98 -11.04
CA PRO A 40 4.46 -17.54 -11.29
C PRO A 40 3.74 -16.77 -10.18
N LYS A 41 2.72 -17.38 -9.54
CA LYS A 41 1.98 -16.76 -8.43
C LYS A 41 2.85 -16.61 -7.18
N GLN A 42 3.62 -17.65 -6.85
CA GLN A 42 4.52 -17.64 -5.71
C GLN A 42 5.71 -16.69 -5.97
N SER A 43 6.21 -16.63 -7.21
CA SER A 43 7.24 -15.67 -7.59
C SER A 43 6.75 -14.23 -7.47
N ALA A 44 5.53 -13.93 -7.91
CA ALA A 44 4.94 -12.59 -7.77
C ALA A 44 4.80 -12.18 -6.30
N LEU A 45 4.34 -13.08 -5.43
CA LEU A 45 4.26 -12.83 -3.98
C LEU A 45 5.66 -12.63 -3.37
N ALA A 46 6.65 -13.43 -3.79
CA ALA A 46 8.02 -13.28 -3.31
C ALA A 46 8.63 -11.93 -3.71
N LEU A 47 8.47 -11.51 -4.96
CA LEU A 47 8.94 -10.20 -5.44
C LEU A 47 8.22 -9.06 -4.71
N TYR A 48 6.92 -9.19 -4.47
CA TYR A 48 6.17 -8.23 -3.67
C TYR A 48 6.75 -8.09 -2.25
N LEU A 49 7.00 -9.20 -1.56
CA LEU A 49 7.55 -9.16 -0.21
C LEU A 49 9.00 -8.65 -0.19
N VAL A 50 9.84 -9.08 -1.13
CA VAL A 50 11.23 -8.59 -1.23
C VAL A 50 11.25 -7.08 -1.45
N SER A 51 10.47 -6.57 -2.39
CA SER A 51 10.37 -5.12 -2.61
C SER A 51 9.83 -4.38 -1.38
N HIS A 52 8.91 -4.98 -0.62
CA HIS A 52 8.45 -4.44 0.66
C HIS A 52 9.58 -4.30 1.68
N HIS A 53 10.38 -5.34 1.88
CA HIS A 53 11.53 -5.29 2.80
C HIS A 53 12.60 -4.30 2.35
N LEU A 54 12.91 -4.25 1.05
CA LEU A 54 13.90 -3.34 0.50
C LEU A 54 13.51 -1.87 0.69
N ILE A 55 12.24 -1.53 0.51
CA ILE A 55 11.78 -0.15 0.73
C ILE A 55 11.76 0.20 2.22
N PHE A 56 11.40 -0.73 3.12
CA PHE A 56 11.50 -0.47 4.56
C PHE A 56 12.94 -0.29 5.01
N LEU A 57 13.86 -1.09 4.47
CA LEU A 57 15.29 -0.91 4.69
C LEU A 57 15.77 0.45 4.16
N ALA A 58 15.37 0.82 2.94
CA ALA A 58 15.70 2.13 2.38
C ALA A 58 15.15 3.28 3.23
N GLY A 59 13.87 3.21 3.60
CA GLY A 59 13.18 4.24 4.39
C GLY A 59 13.79 4.42 5.77
N TYR A 60 14.06 3.34 6.50
CA TYR A 60 14.50 3.45 7.90
C TYR A 60 16.01 3.41 8.12
N PHE A 61 16.78 2.82 7.21
CA PHE A 61 18.22 2.65 7.39
C PHE A 61 19.05 3.57 6.50
N PHE A 62 18.69 3.71 5.22
CA PHE A 62 19.49 4.50 4.28
C PHE A 62 19.14 5.99 4.25
N ILE A 63 17.95 6.37 4.72
CA ILE A 63 17.52 7.77 4.80
C ILE A 63 17.67 8.27 6.24
N ALA A 64 18.62 9.19 6.45
CA ALA A 64 18.97 9.68 7.78
C ALA A 64 17.84 10.49 8.46
N ASN A 65 17.04 11.19 7.67
CA ASN A 65 15.89 11.94 8.18
C ASN A 65 14.66 11.04 8.19
N ILE A 66 14.09 10.83 9.38
CA ILE A 66 12.95 9.93 9.59
C ILE A 66 11.69 10.37 8.82
N ASP A 67 11.48 11.67 8.62
CA ASP A 67 10.31 12.19 7.90
C ASP A 67 10.38 11.83 6.42
N HIS A 68 11.57 11.95 5.82
CA HIS A 68 11.81 11.51 4.44
C HIS A 68 11.68 9.99 4.30
N GLY A 69 12.23 9.24 5.27
CA GLY A 69 12.14 7.78 5.31
C GLY A 69 10.70 7.29 5.37
N TRP A 70 9.92 7.89 6.26
CA TRP A 70 8.50 7.64 6.41
C TRP A 70 7.71 8.01 5.15
N LEU A 71 8.03 9.15 4.51
CA LEU A 71 7.39 9.57 3.26
C LEU A 71 7.62 8.56 2.13
N VAL A 72 8.84 8.05 1.98
CA VAL A 72 9.17 7.02 0.97
C VAL A 72 8.35 5.76 1.19
N ILE A 73 8.22 5.29 2.43
CA ILE A 73 7.41 4.12 2.77
C ILE A 73 5.93 4.37 2.46
N ASN A 74 5.41 5.56 2.77
CA ASN A 74 4.01 5.92 2.46
C ASN A 74 3.74 5.94 0.95
N ILE A 75 4.64 6.53 0.16
CA ILE A 75 4.52 6.56 -1.31
C ILE A 75 4.52 5.13 -1.86
N TRP A 76 5.44 4.28 -1.39
CA TRP A 76 5.51 2.89 -1.79
C TRP A 76 4.24 2.11 -1.43
N HIS A 77 3.73 2.29 -0.22
CA HIS A 77 2.48 1.66 0.22
C HIS A 77 1.29 2.05 -0.68
N ASN A 78 1.17 3.34 -0.98
CA ASN A 78 0.12 3.84 -1.88
C ASN A 78 0.26 3.28 -3.30
N ALA A 79 1.49 3.15 -3.80
CA ALA A 79 1.75 2.53 -5.10
C ALA A 79 1.33 1.04 -5.13
N GLN A 80 1.59 0.29 -4.05
CA GLN A 80 1.13 -1.09 -3.91
C GLN A 80 -0.39 -1.19 -3.96
N TYR A 81 -1.09 -0.27 -3.29
CA TYR A 81 -2.54 -0.26 -3.30
C TYR A 81 -3.10 -0.03 -4.71
N ILE A 82 -2.59 0.98 -5.42
CA ILE A 82 -2.97 1.26 -6.81
C ILE A 82 -2.71 0.04 -7.69
N LEU A 83 -1.57 -0.64 -7.51
CA LEU A 83 -1.24 -1.87 -8.22
C LEU A 83 -2.27 -2.98 -7.96
N PHE A 84 -2.70 -3.17 -6.71
CA PHE A 84 -3.74 -4.16 -6.40
C PHE A 84 -5.07 -3.80 -7.07
N VAL A 85 -5.52 -2.56 -6.95
CA VAL A 85 -6.77 -2.11 -7.59
C VAL A 85 -6.70 -2.29 -9.11
N TRP A 86 -5.59 -1.92 -9.74
CA TRP A 86 -5.34 -2.18 -11.15
C TRP A 86 -5.41 -3.67 -11.46
N TRP A 87 -4.70 -4.52 -10.71
CA TRP A 87 -4.68 -5.97 -10.94
C TRP A 87 -6.07 -6.60 -10.85
N PHE A 88 -6.88 -6.16 -9.89
CA PHE A 88 -8.28 -6.58 -9.77
C PHE A 88 -9.12 -6.12 -10.97
N ASN A 89 -8.97 -4.87 -11.41
CA ASN A 89 -9.67 -4.38 -12.59
C ASN A 89 -9.22 -5.09 -13.86
N ALA A 90 -7.92 -5.34 -14.03
CA ALA A 90 -7.36 -6.10 -15.14
C ALA A 90 -7.92 -7.52 -15.20
N LYS A 91 -8.13 -8.15 -14.05
CA LYS A 91 -8.80 -9.46 -13.98
C LYS A 91 -10.30 -9.36 -14.29
N LYS A 92 -10.97 -8.30 -13.85
CA LYS A 92 -12.39 -8.06 -14.14
C LYS A 92 -12.64 -7.84 -15.64
N PHE A 93 -11.73 -7.15 -16.32
CA PHE A 93 -11.81 -6.81 -17.75
C PHE A 93 -10.88 -7.66 -18.62
N ASP A 94 -10.55 -8.87 -18.18
CA ASP A 94 -9.64 -9.78 -18.89
C ASP A 94 -10.18 -10.22 -20.25
N LYS A 95 -11.51 -10.15 -20.43
CA LYS A 95 -12.20 -10.43 -21.69
C LYS A 95 -12.21 -9.25 -22.67
N GLY A 96 -11.54 -8.15 -22.34
CA GLY A 96 -11.45 -6.94 -23.16
C GLY A 96 -12.24 -5.75 -22.62
N VAL A 97 -12.30 -4.70 -23.45
CA VAL A 97 -12.91 -3.40 -23.10
C VAL A 97 -14.44 -3.52 -23.05
N SER A 98 -15.04 -3.05 -21.96
CA SER A 98 -16.48 -3.05 -21.73
C SER A 98 -17.13 -1.81 -22.30
N THR A 99 -18.28 -1.95 -22.96
CA THR A 99 -19.08 -0.80 -23.45
C THR A 99 -19.72 0.00 -22.31
N LYS A 100 -20.04 -0.64 -21.18
CA LYS A 100 -20.63 0.05 -20.00
C LYS A 100 -19.60 0.81 -19.17
N GLN A 101 -18.37 0.33 -19.12
CA GLN A 101 -17.29 0.89 -18.30
C GLN A 101 -16.05 1.16 -19.16
N TYR A 102 -16.25 1.85 -20.30
CA TYR A 102 -15.25 1.99 -21.35
C TYR A 102 -13.90 2.50 -20.83
N PHE A 103 -13.89 3.68 -20.21
CA PHE A 103 -12.67 4.32 -19.74
C PHE A 103 -11.88 3.45 -18.74
N LEU A 104 -12.56 2.95 -17.71
CA LEU A 104 -11.94 2.10 -16.69
C LEU A 104 -11.44 0.78 -17.27
N SER A 105 -12.24 0.13 -18.12
CA SER A 105 -11.88 -1.15 -18.72
C SER A 105 -10.74 -1.01 -19.74
N TRP A 106 -10.66 0.11 -20.46
CA TRP A 106 -9.53 0.44 -21.33
C TRP A 106 -8.24 0.69 -20.54
N LEU A 107 -8.30 1.52 -19.49
CA LEU A 107 -7.14 1.76 -18.62
C LEU A 107 -6.63 0.47 -17.94
N SER A 108 -7.52 -0.47 -17.66
CA SER A 108 -7.19 -1.70 -16.94
C SER A 108 -6.61 -2.81 -17.82
N GLN A 109 -6.38 -2.56 -19.12
CA GLN A 109 -5.78 -3.56 -20.00
C GLN A 109 -4.31 -3.80 -19.64
N LYS A 110 -3.79 -5.00 -19.96
CA LYS A 110 -2.45 -5.47 -19.55
C LYS A 110 -1.30 -4.97 -20.43
N SER A 111 -1.57 -4.10 -21.40
CA SER A 111 -0.49 -3.50 -22.20
C SER A 111 0.32 -2.53 -21.36
N MET A 112 1.63 -2.40 -21.62
CA MET A 112 2.50 -1.48 -20.88
C MET A 112 2.02 -0.03 -20.96
N LEU A 113 1.48 0.38 -22.11
CA LEU A 113 0.91 1.71 -22.29
C LEU A 113 -0.32 1.92 -21.38
N ASN A 114 -1.23 0.95 -21.33
CA ASN A 114 -2.42 1.05 -20.47
C ASN A 114 -2.06 1.05 -18.99
N ILE A 115 -1.06 0.25 -18.58
CA ILE A 115 -0.52 0.28 -17.22
C ILE A 115 0.02 1.69 -16.91
N ALA A 116 0.90 2.23 -17.76
CA ALA A 116 1.44 3.58 -17.56
C ALA A 116 0.33 4.64 -17.52
N CYS A 117 -0.67 4.56 -18.41
CA CYS A 117 -1.83 5.45 -18.39
C CYS A 117 -2.66 5.31 -17.11
N TYR A 118 -2.84 4.09 -16.58
CA TYR A 118 -3.58 3.87 -15.34
C TYR A 118 -2.89 4.57 -14.16
N PHE A 119 -1.60 4.32 -13.97
CA PHE A 119 -0.82 4.93 -12.89
C PHE A 119 -0.67 6.44 -13.08
N GLY A 120 -0.43 6.90 -14.30
CA GLY A 120 -0.38 8.32 -14.65
C GLY A 120 -1.71 9.04 -14.37
N PHE A 121 -2.83 8.44 -14.77
CA PHE A 121 -4.15 8.99 -14.50
C PHE A 121 -4.42 9.07 -13.00
N THR A 122 -4.11 8.03 -12.23
CA THR A 122 -4.28 8.06 -10.77
C THR A 122 -3.42 9.12 -10.09
N LEU A 123 -2.20 9.34 -10.59
CA LEU A 123 -1.29 10.37 -10.07
C LEU A 123 -1.78 11.79 -10.39
N VAL A 124 -2.23 12.02 -11.62
CA VAL A 124 -2.79 13.32 -12.04
C VAL A 124 -4.07 13.61 -11.26
N LEU A 125 -4.96 12.63 -11.15
CA LEU A 125 -6.21 12.77 -10.42
C LEU A 125 -5.96 13.05 -8.94
N SER A 126 -5.07 12.30 -8.28
CA SER A 126 -4.75 12.54 -6.88
C SER A 126 -4.13 13.93 -6.69
N THR A 127 -3.17 14.32 -7.52
CA THR A 127 -2.54 15.65 -7.48
C THR A 127 -3.58 16.76 -7.60
N ALA A 128 -4.49 16.66 -8.57
CA ALA A 128 -5.56 17.64 -8.76
C ALA A 128 -6.48 17.75 -7.53
N VAL A 129 -6.86 16.62 -6.93
CA VAL A 129 -7.68 16.57 -5.70
C VAL A 129 -6.94 17.23 -4.53
N TYR A 130 -5.67 16.89 -4.30
CA TYR A 130 -4.89 17.48 -3.22
C TYR A 130 -4.67 18.99 -3.41
N LEU A 131 -4.41 19.44 -4.65
CA LEU A 131 -4.32 20.87 -4.95
C LEU A 131 -5.64 21.59 -4.72
N ALA A 132 -6.77 20.99 -5.12
CA ALA A 132 -8.08 21.56 -4.85
C ALA A 132 -8.34 21.71 -3.34
N ILE A 133 -7.96 20.72 -2.53
CA ILE A 133 -8.06 20.79 -1.06
C ILE A 133 -7.21 21.95 -0.52
N ILE A 134 -5.94 22.07 -0.95
CA ILE A 134 -5.03 23.15 -0.52
C ILE A 134 -5.64 24.53 -0.84
N LEU A 135 -6.15 24.69 -2.06
CA LEU A 135 -6.79 25.94 -2.51
C LEU A 135 -8.04 26.26 -1.69
N LEU A 136 -8.91 25.27 -1.46
CA LEU A 136 -10.14 25.45 -0.67
C LEU A 136 -9.86 25.76 0.80
N MET A 137 -8.75 25.26 1.35
CA MET A 137 -8.32 25.56 2.71
C MET A 137 -7.61 26.92 2.84
N GLY A 138 -7.36 27.63 1.72
CA GLY A 138 -6.65 28.90 1.72
C GLY A 138 -5.20 28.80 2.22
N MET A 139 -4.58 27.61 2.13
CA MET A 139 -3.24 27.38 2.66
C MET A 139 -2.16 27.68 1.60
N PRO A 140 -1.14 28.50 1.90
CA PRO A 140 0.01 28.65 1.02
C PRO A 140 0.71 27.28 0.82
N PRO A 141 1.06 26.89 -0.43
CA PRO A 141 1.61 25.56 -0.75
C PRO A 141 2.85 25.16 0.05
N LEU A 142 3.63 26.12 0.54
CA LEU A 142 4.85 25.91 1.35
C LEU A 142 4.66 26.13 2.86
N ALA A 143 3.57 26.74 3.30
CA ALA A 143 3.39 27.17 4.69
C ALA A 143 2.11 26.63 5.35
N ALA A 144 1.50 25.59 4.78
CA ALA A 144 0.50 24.78 5.46
C ALA A 144 1.12 24.26 6.78
N ILE A 145 0.69 24.84 7.90
CA ILE A 145 1.07 24.48 9.27
C ILE A 145 1.24 22.96 9.31
N PRO A 146 2.46 22.42 9.50
CA PRO A 146 2.74 20.99 9.34
C PRO A 146 1.72 20.13 10.10
N ALA A 147 1.25 20.56 11.27
CA ALA A 147 0.22 19.86 12.02
C ALA A 147 -1.14 19.75 11.31
N ALA A 148 -1.66 20.80 10.67
CA ALA A 148 -2.98 20.75 10.03
C ALA A 148 -2.94 19.95 8.71
N SER A 149 -1.88 20.13 7.92
CA SER A 149 -1.65 19.36 6.69
C SER A 149 -1.33 17.90 7.00
N ILE A 150 -0.51 17.61 8.03
CA ILE A 150 -0.30 16.24 8.52
C ILE A 150 -1.61 15.65 9.02
N VAL A 151 -2.38 16.33 9.87
CA VAL A 151 -3.63 15.76 10.40
C VAL A 151 -4.65 15.50 9.29
N THR A 152 -4.84 16.44 8.36
CA THR A 152 -5.79 16.26 7.25
C THR A 152 -5.34 15.17 6.28
N PHE A 153 -4.10 15.21 5.81
CA PHE A 153 -3.59 14.21 4.87
C PHE A 153 -3.43 12.85 5.52
N GLN A 154 -3.11 12.80 6.81
CA GLN A 154 -3.02 11.56 7.54
C GLN A 154 -4.40 11.00 7.89
N ALA A 155 -5.40 11.84 8.14
CA ALA A 155 -6.79 11.40 8.23
C ALA A 155 -7.27 10.82 6.89
N ILE A 156 -6.95 11.45 5.76
CA ILE A 156 -7.26 10.90 4.43
C ILE A 156 -6.52 9.57 4.20
N ASN A 157 -5.24 9.50 4.58
CA ASN A 157 -4.45 8.27 4.52
C ASN A 157 -5.02 7.15 5.43
N PHE A 158 -5.52 7.45 6.62
CA PHE A 158 -6.14 6.41 7.46
C PHE A 158 -7.55 6.07 6.99
N HIS A 159 -8.30 7.05 6.49
CA HIS A 159 -9.67 6.86 6.02
C HIS A 159 -9.72 5.91 4.83
N HIS A 160 -8.76 6.00 3.89
CA HIS A 160 -8.74 5.05 2.77
C HIS A 160 -8.54 3.61 3.26
N TYR A 161 -7.74 3.32 4.29
CA TYR A 161 -7.62 1.95 4.83
C TYR A 161 -8.95 1.40 5.35
N ILE A 162 -9.76 2.24 5.99
CA ILE A 162 -11.09 1.84 6.49
C ILE A 162 -12.01 1.55 5.31
N VAL A 163 -12.09 2.48 4.36
CA VAL A 163 -12.92 2.35 3.16
C VAL A 163 -12.52 1.11 2.36
N ASP A 164 -11.23 0.85 2.21
CA ASP A 164 -10.71 -0.33 1.55
C ASP A 164 -11.13 -1.60 2.29
N GLY A 165 -10.93 -1.65 3.60
CA GLY A 165 -11.39 -2.74 4.44
C GLY A 165 -12.88 -3.04 4.26
N LEU A 166 -13.71 -2.00 4.11
CA LEU A 166 -15.12 -2.13 3.81
C LEU A 166 -15.36 -2.66 2.38
N ILE A 167 -14.76 -2.06 1.36
CA ILE A 167 -14.89 -2.47 -0.05
C ILE A 167 -14.50 -3.95 -0.22
N TRP A 168 -13.40 -4.38 0.39
CA TRP A 168 -12.91 -5.75 0.28
C TRP A 168 -13.75 -6.75 1.10
N LYS A 169 -14.28 -6.35 2.26
CA LYS A 169 -15.20 -7.18 3.06
C LYS A 169 -16.54 -7.36 2.37
N VAL A 170 -17.13 -6.29 1.82
CA VAL A 170 -18.42 -6.29 1.13
C VAL A 170 -18.38 -7.16 -0.14
N ARG A 171 -17.20 -7.53 -0.66
CA ARG A 171 -17.07 -8.46 -1.79
C ARG A 171 -17.16 -9.95 -1.39
N LYS A 172 -17.09 -10.28 -0.10
CA LYS A 172 -17.23 -11.66 0.36
C LYS A 172 -18.71 -12.05 0.40
N LYS A 173 -19.10 -13.11 -0.31
CA LYS A 173 -20.50 -13.59 -0.37
C LYS A 173 -21.17 -13.68 1.02
N LYS A 174 -20.46 -14.25 2.01
CA LYS A 174 -20.95 -14.36 3.39
C LYS A 174 -21.32 -13.01 4.02
N ILE A 175 -20.56 -11.96 3.72
CA ILE A 175 -20.80 -10.61 4.23
C ILE A 175 -21.91 -9.91 3.41
N GLN A 176 -21.98 -10.15 2.10
CA GLN A 176 -23.08 -9.67 1.24
C GLN A 176 -24.43 -10.20 1.71
N THR A 177 -24.51 -11.49 2.04
CA THR A 177 -25.71 -12.11 2.60
C THR A 177 -26.07 -11.53 3.97
N ALA A 178 -25.08 -11.37 4.86
CA ALA A 178 -25.31 -10.81 6.19
C ALA A 178 -25.76 -9.34 6.17
N MET A 179 -25.40 -8.58 5.14
CA MET A 179 -25.79 -7.16 4.97
C MET A 179 -26.99 -6.98 4.03
N GLY A 180 -27.67 -8.06 3.61
CA GLY A 180 -28.84 -8.00 2.72
C GLY A 180 -28.53 -7.61 1.26
N LEU A 181 -27.27 -7.39 0.89
CA LEU A 181 -26.83 -6.96 -0.44
C LEU A 181 -26.86 -8.08 -1.50
N ALA A 182 -27.06 -9.33 -1.08
CA ALA A 182 -27.02 -10.48 -1.98
C ALA A 182 -28.29 -10.64 -2.85
N ALA A 183 -29.38 -9.94 -2.52
CA ALA A 183 -30.68 -10.11 -3.18
C ALA A 183 -30.92 -9.16 -4.38
N GLU A 184 -30.16 -8.06 -4.53
CA GLU A 184 -30.47 -7.02 -5.53
C GLU A 184 -29.81 -7.20 -6.91
N VAL A 185 -28.91 -8.19 -7.11
CA VAL A 185 -28.19 -8.37 -8.39
C VAL A 185 -28.86 -9.40 -9.32
N ALA A 186 -30.09 -9.79 -9.03
CA ALA A 186 -30.88 -10.69 -9.88
C ALA A 186 -32.01 -9.94 -10.59
N HIS A 187 -31.68 -8.96 -11.43
CA HIS A 187 -32.56 -8.43 -12.48
C HIS A 187 -31.73 -7.94 -13.69
#